data_AF-A0A7Z7LKY3-F1
#
_entry.id   AF-A0A7Z7LKY3-F1
#
_cell.length_a   1.000
_cell.length_b   1.000
_cell.length_c   1.000
_cell.angle_alpha   90.00
_cell.angle_beta   90.00
_cell.angle_gamma   90.00
#
_symmetry.space_group_name_H-M   'P 1'
#
loop_
_entity.id
_entity.type
_entity.pdbx_description
1 polymer ?
#
loop_
_entity_poly.entity_id
_entity_poly.type
_entity_poly.pdbx_seq_one_letter_code
_entity_poly.pdbx_strand_id
1 'polypeptide(L)' 'MLLSTDGRTLAELSVGNRDLGDILVAEGLARRWTGKRQPWCD' A
#
# COMPACT_ATOMS: atom_id res chain seq x y z
N MET A 1 8.64 8.38 -7.47
CA MET A 1 8.25 8.85 -6.12
C MET A 1 7.11 9.84 -6.30
N LEU A 2 5.93 9.50 -5.82
CA LEU A 2 4.74 10.35 -5.91
C LEU A 2 4.49 11.00 -4.56
N LEU A 3 3.80 12.14 -4.54
CA LEU A 3 3.34 12.76 -3.30
C LEU A 3 1.84 12.53 -3.17
N SER A 4 1.39 12.10 -2.01
CA SER A 4 -0.03 12.12 -1.66
C SER A 4 -0.45 13.53 -1.28
N THR A 5 -1.76 13.80 -1.36
CA THR A 5 -2.35 15.09 -1.02
C THR A 5 -2.15 15.52 0.44
N ASP A 6 -1.84 14.59 1.34
CA ASP A 6 -1.49 14.86 2.74
C ASP A 6 0.02 15.08 2.97
N GLY A 7 0.81 15.22 1.89
CA GLY A 7 2.23 15.51 1.94
C GLY A 7 3.11 14.30 2.24
N ARG A 8 2.56 13.08 2.26
CA ARG A 8 3.37 11.87 2.37
C ARG A 8 3.95 11.49 1.01
N THR A 9 5.07 10.79 1.08
CA THR A 9 5.72 10.23 -0.08
C THR A 9 5.19 8.83 -0.36
N LEU A 10 4.69 8.63 -1.58
CA LEU A 10 4.28 7.34 -2.11
C LEU A 10 5.41 6.74 -2.97
N ALA A 11 5.67 5.46 -2.77
CA ALA A 11 6.68 4.70 -3.49
C ALA A 11 6.19 3.29 -3.78
N GLU A 12 6.65 2.76 -4.90
CA GLU A 12 6.60 1.33 -5.19
C GLU A 12 7.90 0.71 -4.67
N LEU A 13 7.80 -0.40 -3.94
CA LEU A 13 8.94 -1.05 -3.29
C LEU A 13 8.94 -2.52 -3.68
N SER A 14 10.12 -3.05 -4.02
CA SER A 14 10.29 -4.45 -4.38
C SER A 14 11.36 -5.10 -3.52
N VAL A 15 11.14 -6.38 -3.20
CA VAL A 15 12.13 -7.25 -2.55
C VAL A 15 12.47 -8.38 -3.53
N GLY A 16 13.67 -8.32 -4.10
CA GLY A 16 14.01 -9.16 -5.26
C GLY A 16 13.13 -8.78 -6.46
N ASN A 17 12.40 -9.77 -7.00
CA ASN A 17 11.50 -9.57 -8.14
C ASN A 17 10.01 -9.59 -7.74
N ARG A 18 9.69 -9.21 -6.49
CA ARG A 18 8.32 -9.21 -5.96
C ARG A 18 7.97 -7.84 -5.39
N ASP A 19 6.79 -7.35 -5.73
CA ASP A 19 6.23 -6.13 -5.17
C ASP A 19 5.89 -6.33 -3.67
N LEU A 20 6.30 -5.38 -2.84
CA LEU A 20 6.10 -5.44 -1.39
C LEU A 20 4.62 -5.28 -1.02
N GLY A 21 3.87 -4.45 -1.76
CA GLY A 21 2.44 -4.27 -1.54
C GLY A 21 1.67 -5.57 -1.77
N ASP A 22 1.98 -6.28 -2.86
CA ASP A 22 1.39 -7.59 -3.15
C ASP A 22 1.76 -8.64 -2.09
N ILE A 23 2.99 -8.64 -1.57
CA ILE A 23 3.38 -9.51 -0.44
C ILE A 23 2.50 -9.23 0.78
N LEU A 24 2.35 -7.96 1.19
CA LEU A 24 1.57 -7.60 2.37
C LEU A 24 0.08 -7.95 2.23
N VAL A 25 -0.48 -7.82 1.03
CA VAL A 25 -1.87 -8.20 0.75
C VAL A 25 -2.04 -9.72 0.80
N ALA A 26 -1.10 -10.48 0.22
CA ALA A 26 -1.16 -11.95 0.23
C ALA A 26 -1.07 -12.54 1.64
N GLU A 27 -0.28 -11.94 2.53
CA GLU A 27 -0.14 -12.35 3.93
C GLU A 27 -1.27 -11.82 4.84
N GLY A 28 -2.27 -11.11 4.30
CA GLY A 28 -3.38 -10.55 5.07
C GLY A 28 -3.00 -9.40 6.00
N LEU A 29 -1.82 -8.81 5.83
CA LEU A 29 -1.31 -7.68 6.63
C LEU A 29 -1.80 -6.32 6.11
N ALA A 30 -2.22 -6.26 4.84
CA ALA A 30 -2.71 -5.06 4.19
C ALA A 30 -3.92 -5.34 3.29
N ARG A 31 -4.60 -4.27 2.86
CA ARG A 31 -5.72 -4.30 1.89
C ARG A 31 -5.36 -3.46 0.68
N ARG A 32 -5.81 -3.85 -0.52
CA ARG A 32 -5.64 -3.03 -1.73
C ARG A 32 -6.28 -1.65 -1.56
N TRP A 33 -5.59 -0.62 -2.05
CA TRP A 33 -6.13 0.73 -2.06
C TRP A 33 -7.29 0.82 -3.05
N THR A 34 -8.43 1.34 -2.59
CA THR A 34 -9.67 1.48 -3.38
C THR A 34 -10.00 2.93 -3.72
N GLY A 35 -9.01 3.82 -3.68
CA GLY A 35 -9.18 5.26 -3.96
C GLY A 35 -9.61 6.11 -2.76
N LYS A 36 -9.92 5.50 -1.61
CA LYS A 36 -10.25 6.21 -0.37
C LYS A 36 -9.81 5.45 0.87
N ARG A 37 -9.59 6.18 1.97
CA ARG A 37 -9.24 5.62 3.27
C ARG A 37 -10.41 4.80 3.80
N GLN A 38 -10.14 3.54 4.12
CA GLN A 38 -11.10 2.63 4.75
C GLN A 38 -11.02 2.73 6.28
N PRO A 39 -12.11 2.47 7.01
CA PRO A 39 -12.07 2.34 8.46
C PRO A 39 -11.16 1.16 8.87
N TRP A 40 -10.65 1.23 10.09
CA TRP A 40 -9.73 0.22 10.63
C TRP A 40 -10.45 -1.06 11.02
N CYS A 41 -11.62 -0.92 11.66
CA CYS A 41 -12.52 -2.02 11.99
C CYS A 41 -13.77 -1.93 11.10
N ASP A 42 -14.46 -3.07 11.00
CA ASP A 42 -15.83 -3.12 10.45
C ASP A 42 -16.86 -2.64 11.49
#